data_AF-A0A843JF69-F1
#
_entry.id   AF-A0A843JF69-F1
#
_cell.length_a   1.000
_cell.length_b   1.000
_cell.length_c   1.000
_cell.angle_alpha   90.00
_cell.angle_beta   90.00
_cell.angle_gamma   90.00
#
_symmetry.space_group_name_H-M   'P 1'
#
loop_
_entity.id
_entity.type
_entity.pdbx_description
1 polymer ?
#
loop_
_entity_poly.entity_id
_entity_poly.type
_entity_poly.pdbx_seq_one_letter_code
_entity_poly.pdbx_strand_id
1 'polypeptide(L)'
;NAATFKGLLHVDLYLVMRRYMSLDRYTLERVYFEFFGEEKIDVPGDRIYEFWDNGGKELKNLFKYSLDDVVSILKIAQETLPLNLELTRIVGQPFVDVTRMATGQQAEWYLVRKAYEVDEVVPNKPNMTMKNIKERGSNSGGYVKEPEIGLHENLVQFDFKSLYPTLIISKNISPDVLVKDNSSYNAKFEDFEDYETGYDEIDNLKEEEISSAIDDDEEYYISPEHFFKFKKEPQGFIPSALEDILNERFAVKNRMKATDDPILRKSLDVQQQALKRLANTMYGVYGFLRFRWYSFECAQSITAWGRQHIKKAMKEAEDYGFKAIYADTDGFYAKYVPEMKKE
;
A
#
# COMPACT_ATOMS: atom_id res chain seq x y z
N ASN A 1 8.86 19.76 -13.34
CA ASN A 1 8.10 19.99 -14.60
C ASN A 1 8.73 19.14 -15.69
N ALA A 2 8.09 18.03 -16.06
CA ALA A 2 8.53 17.22 -17.20
C ALA A 2 8.04 17.87 -18.50
N ALA A 3 8.86 17.83 -19.55
CA ALA A 3 8.47 18.30 -20.87
C ALA A 3 7.23 17.53 -21.38
N THR A 4 6.40 18.22 -22.17
CA THR A 4 5.25 17.63 -22.86
C THR A 4 5.37 17.96 -24.34
N PHE A 5 5.20 16.95 -25.20
CA PHE A 5 5.30 17.07 -26.64
C PHE A 5 3.98 16.60 -27.24
N LYS A 6 3.32 17.44 -28.03
CA LYS A 6 2.07 17.04 -28.70
C LYS A 6 2.36 15.91 -29.68
N GLY A 7 1.56 14.84 -29.62
CA GLY A 7 1.69 13.67 -30.50
C GLY A 7 2.82 12.70 -30.14
N LEU A 8 3.61 12.98 -29.11
CA LEU A 8 4.70 12.09 -28.65
C LEU A 8 4.56 11.76 -27.17
N LEU A 9 4.84 10.50 -26.83
CA LEU A 9 4.81 10.02 -25.46
C LEU A 9 6.18 10.25 -24.82
N HIS A 10 6.32 11.30 -24.02
CA HIS A 10 7.52 11.51 -23.21
C HIS A 10 7.37 10.80 -21.87
N VAL A 11 8.25 9.83 -21.60
CA VAL A 11 8.33 9.17 -20.30
C VAL A 11 9.67 9.48 -19.67
N ASP A 12 9.61 10.17 -18.53
CA ASP A 12 10.78 10.40 -17.69
C ASP A 12 10.98 9.20 -16.76
N LEU A 13 11.94 8.33 -17.09
CA LEU A 13 12.22 7.14 -16.29
C LEU A 13 12.69 7.49 -14.87
N TYR A 14 13.24 8.68 -14.64
CA TYR A 14 13.64 9.09 -13.28
C TYR A 14 12.44 9.08 -12.32
N LEU A 15 11.30 9.64 -12.77
CA LEU A 15 10.06 9.63 -11.99
C LEU A 15 9.49 8.22 -11.80
N VAL A 16 9.68 7.35 -12.81
CA VAL A 16 9.29 5.94 -12.71
C VAL A 16 10.15 5.24 -11.66
N MET A 17 11.47 5.34 -11.75
CA MET A 17 12.40 4.66 -10.84
C MET A 17 12.24 5.10 -9.39
N ARG A 18 12.00 6.39 -9.14
CA ARG A 18 11.69 6.90 -7.79
C ARG A 18 10.43 6.31 -7.16
N ARG A 19 9.54 5.71 -7.94
CA ARG A 19 8.38 4.96 -7.43
C ARG A 19 8.61 3.45 -7.32
N TYR A 20 9.66 2.91 -7.95
CA TYR A 20 9.93 1.47 -7.98
C TYR A 20 10.92 1.05 -6.91
N MET A 21 11.91 1.89 -6.62
CA MET A 21 12.99 1.60 -5.68
C MET A 21 13.20 2.79 -4.75
N SER A 22 13.74 2.51 -3.57
CA SER A 22 14.16 3.52 -2.61
C SER A 22 15.69 3.53 -2.55
N LEU A 23 16.30 4.46 -3.28
CA LEU A 23 17.74 4.68 -3.28
C LEU A 23 18.12 5.97 -2.55
N ASP A 24 19.33 5.98 -2.01
CA ASP A 24 19.99 7.18 -1.48
C ASP A 24 20.27 8.20 -2.59
N ARG A 25 20.72 7.70 -3.75
CA ARG A 25 20.98 8.49 -4.97
C ARG A 25 20.41 7.79 -6.20
N TYR A 26 19.83 8.58 -7.09
CA TYR A 26 19.21 8.09 -8.33
C TYR A 26 20.03 8.50 -9.57
N THR A 27 21.35 8.34 -9.50
CA THR A 27 22.17 8.46 -10.71
C THR A 27 21.92 7.24 -11.61
N LEU A 28 22.18 7.36 -12.91
CA LEU A 28 21.91 6.29 -13.86
C LEU A 28 22.71 5.03 -13.51
N GLU A 29 23.96 5.19 -13.08
CA GLU A 29 24.87 4.13 -12.66
C GLU A 29 24.29 3.36 -11.48
N ARG A 30 23.85 4.08 -10.43
CA ARG A 30 23.32 3.47 -9.21
C ARG A 30 22.03 2.71 -9.48
N VAL A 31 21.13 3.31 -10.25
CA VAL A 31 19.86 2.69 -10.66
C VAL A 31 20.12 1.44 -11.51
N TYR A 32 21.02 1.52 -12.48
CA TYR A 32 21.33 0.41 -13.38
C TYR A 32 21.98 -0.76 -12.62
N PHE A 33 22.93 -0.47 -11.72
CA PHE A 33 23.54 -1.48 -10.87
C PHE A 33 22.54 -2.17 -9.94
N GLU A 34 21.67 -1.41 -9.27
CA GLU A 34 20.66 -2.01 -8.38
C GLU A 34 19.68 -2.90 -9.16
N PHE A 35 19.34 -2.53 -10.39
CA PHE A 35 18.35 -3.25 -11.18
C PHE A 35 18.90 -4.51 -11.86
N PHE A 36 20.17 -4.49 -12.30
CA PHE A 36 20.76 -5.55 -13.12
C PHE A 36 22.00 -6.23 -12.51
N GLY A 37 22.59 -5.66 -11.44
CA GLY A 37 23.87 -6.12 -10.89
C GLY A 37 25.07 -5.86 -11.81
N GLU A 38 24.91 -4.98 -12.80
CA GLU A 38 25.92 -4.64 -13.81
C GLU A 38 26.46 -3.21 -13.56
N GLU A 39 27.78 -3.03 -13.67
CA GLU A 39 28.39 -1.70 -13.62
C GLU A 39 28.33 -1.01 -14.98
N LYS A 40 28.03 0.30 -14.98
CA LYS A 40 28.11 1.17 -16.15
C LYS A 40 29.54 1.67 -16.37
N ILE A 41 29.82 2.08 -17.60
CA ILE A 41 30.97 2.94 -17.87
C ILE A 41 30.73 4.28 -17.18
N ASP A 42 31.69 4.72 -16.37
CA ASP A 42 31.67 6.01 -15.70
C ASP A 42 32.83 6.89 -16.19
N VAL A 43 32.53 8.16 -16.43
CA VAL A 43 33.49 9.19 -16.80
C VAL A 43 33.31 10.35 -15.84
N PRO A 44 34.38 10.78 -15.13
CA PRO A 44 34.27 11.90 -14.20
C PRO A 44 33.72 13.15 -14.89
N GLY A 45 32.58 13.63 -14.39
CA GLY A 45 31.82 14.71 -15.03
C GLY A 45 32.63 16.00 -15.17
N ASP A 46 33.55 16.25 -14.24
CA ASP A 46 34.47 17.39 -14.25
C ASP A 46 35.54 17.29 -15.34
N ARG A 47 35.77 16.11 -15.93
CA ARG A 47 36.80 15.88 -16.95
C ARG A 47 36.25 15.58 -18.34
N ILE A 48 34.92 15.60 -18.54
CA ILE A 48 34.31 15.30 -19.85
C ILE A 48 34.89 16.17 -20.98
N TYR A 49 35.19 17.44 -20.71
CA TYR A 49 35.77 18.35 -21.71
C TYR A 49 37.16 17.90 -22.17
N GLU A 50 37.97 17.32 -21.28
CA GLU A 50 39.32 16.80 -21.62
C GLU A 50 39.21 15.67 -22.64
N PHE A 51 38.24 14.76 -22.44
CA PHE A 51 38.01 13.63 -23.36
C PHE A 51 37.58 14.11 -24.75
N TRP A 52 36.87 15.24 -24.82
CA TRP A 52 36.47 15.86 -26.07
C TRP A 52 37.67 16.52 -26.77
N ASP A 53 38.40 17.37 -26.05
CA ASP A 53 39.49 18.19 -26.59
C ASP A 53 40.72 17.36 -27.00
N ASN A 54 41.07 16.34 -26.22
CA ASN A 54 42.24 15.50 -26.49
C ASN A 54 42.03 14.56 -27.69
N GLY A 55 40.78 14.31 -28.10
CA GLY A 55 40.46 13.53 -29.28
C GLY A 55 40.89 12.05 -29.21
N GLY A 56 41.06 11.43 -30.37
CA GLY A 56 41.67 10.10 -30.49
C GLY A 56 40.98 9.00 -29.68
N LYS A 57 41.72 8.42 -28.72
CA LYS A 57 41.22 7.32 -27.86
C LYS A 57 40.22 7.83 -26.81
N GLU A 58 40.41 9.04 -26.29
CA GLU A 58 39.54 9.59 -25.24
C GLU A 58 38.18 9.99 -25.80
N LEU A 59 38.15 10.59 -27.00
CA LEU A 59 36.89 10.87 -27.69
C LEU A 59 36.10 9.58 -28.00
N LYS A 60 36.80 8.49 -28.35
CA LYS A 60 36.17 7.16 -28.50
C LYS A 60 35.62 6.62 -27.19
N ASN A 61 36.29 6.85 -26.06
CA ASN A 61 35.78 6.47 -24.75
C ASN A 61 34.55 7.30 -24.36
N LEU A 62 34.56 8.60 -24.63
CA LEU A 62 33.40 9.47 -24.40
C LEU A 62 32.19 9.07 -25.25
N PHE A 63 32.41 8.68 -26.52
CA PHE A 63 31.37 8.11 -27.36
C PHE A 63 30.78 6.82 -26.77
N LYS A 64 31.63 5.90 -26.29
CA LYS A 64 31.18 4.66 -25.65
C LYS A 64 30.39 4.92 -24.37
N TYR A 65 30.86 5.84 -23.53
CA TYR A 65 30.13 6.29 -22.33
C TYR A 65 28.74 6.82 -22.69
N SER A 66 28.64 7.72 -23.68
CA SER A 66 27.35 8.28 -24.12
C SER A 66 26.42 7.22 -24.72
N LEU A 67 26.98 6.23 -25.43
CA LEU A 67 26.21 5.11 -25.97
C LEU A 67 25.71 4.17 -24.85
N ASP A 68 26.55 3.90 -23.87
CA ASP A 68 26.23 3.08 -22.69
C ASP A 68 25.05 3.71 -21.92
N ASP A 69 25.04 5.03 -21.72
CA ASP A 69 23.89 5.75 -21.13
C ASP A 69 22.57 5.43 -21.86
N VAL A 70 22.56 5.50 -23.20
CA VAL A 70 21.36 5.23 -24.00
C VAL A 70 20.94 3.76 -23.91
N VAL A 71 21.88 2.83 -23.97
CA VAL A 71 21.62 1.39 -23.85
C VAL A 71 21.06 1.05 -22.47
N SER A 72 21.65 1.60 -21.41
CA SER A 72 21.18 1.43 -20.04
C SER A 72 19.76 1.97 -19.85
N ILE A 73 19.48 3.18 -20.34
CA ILE A 73 18.14 3.78 -20.29
C ILE A 73 17.12 2.89 -21.04
N LEU A 74 17.48 2.37 -22.21
CA LEU A 74 16.60 1.50 -22.99
C LEU A 74 16.30 0.18 -22.26
N LYS A 75 17.32 -0.46 -21.66
CA LYS A 75 17.14 -1.66 -20.84
C LYS A 75 16.20 -1.41 -19.65
N ILE A 76 16.41 -0.31 -18.91
CA ILE A 76 15.54 0.08 -17.79
C ILE A 76 14.10 0.30 -18.29
N ALA A 77 13.91 0.96 -19.42
CA ALA A 77 12.59 1.17 -20.01
C ALA A 77 11.89 -0.15 -20.35
N GLN A 78 12.60 -1.10 -20.96
CA GLN A 78 12.05 -2.39 -21.36
C GLN A 78 11.54 -3.21 -20.17
N GLU A 79 12.21 -3.11 -19.00
CA GLU A 79 11.75 -3.81 -17.79
C GLU A 79 10.66 -3.06 -17.01
N THR A 80 10.65 -1.72 -17.05
CA THR A 80 9.75 -0.92 -16.18
C THR A 80 8.48 -0.40 -16.87
N LEU A 81 8.51 -0.14 -18.18
CA LEU A 81 7.35 0.37 -18.90
C LEU A 81 6.18 -0.62 -18.99
N PRO A 82 6.37 -1.96 -19.12
CA PRO A 82 5.25 -2.91 -19.19
C PRO A 82 4.28 -2.77 -18.02
N LEU A 83 4.78 -2.64 -16.80
CA LEU A 83 3.91 -2.47 -15.62
C LEU A 83 3.15 -1.13 -15.65
N ASN A 84 3.76 -0.05 -16.14
CA ASN A 84 3.07 1.24 -16.30
C ASN A 84 2.01 1.20 -17.42
N LEU A 85 2.23 0.40 -18.47
CA LEU A 85 1.24 0.17 -19.54
C LEU A 85 0.05 -0.62 -19.00
N GLU A 86 0.27 -1.63 -18.18
CA GLU A 86 -0.82 -2.36 -17.52
C GLU A 86 -1.60 -1.47 -16.55
N LEU A 87 -0.91 -0.67 -15.74
CA LEU A 87 -1.57 0.35 -14.90
C LEU A 87 -2.39 1.33 -15.74
N THR A 88 -1.92 1.68 -16.94
CA THR A 88 -2.66 2.57 -17.86
C THR A 88 -3.97 1.94 -18.33
N ARG A 89 -3.96 0.65 -18.67
CA ARG A 89 -5.17 -0.10 -19.03
C ARG A 89 -6.15 -0.17 -17.86
N ILE A 90 -5.66 -0.43 -16.66
CA ILE A 90 -6.50 -0.58 -15.47
C ILE A 90 -7.06 0.77 -15.00
N VAL A 91 -6.25 1.82 -14.95
CA VAL A 91 -6.64 3.14 -14.42
C VAL A 91 -7.45 3.95 -15.46
N GLY A 92 -7.21 3.76 -16.76
CA GLY A 92 -7.94 4.44 -17.83
C GLY A 92 -7.53 5.91 -18.02
N GLN A 93 -6.26 6.24 -17.78
CA GLN A 93 -5.69 7.58 -17.99
C GLN A 93 -4.57 7.53 -19.03
N PRO A 94 -4.22 8.64 -19.72
CA PRO A 94 -3.14 8.63 -20.69
C PRO A 94 -1.82 8.11 -20.09
N PHE A 95 -1.07 7.31 -20.85
CA PHE A 95 0.16 6.66 -20.39
C PHE A 95 1.20 7.64 -19.82
N VAL A 96 1.35 8.80 -20.46
CA VAL A 96 2.21 9.90 -20.04
C VAL A 96 1.81 10.42 -18.65
N ASP A 97 0.53 10.43 -18.33
CA ASP A 97 0.05 10.90 -17.03
C ASP A 97 0.24 9.81 -15.96
N VAL A 98 -0.09 8.55 -16.27
CA VAL A 98 0.10 7.41 -15.35
C VAL A 98 1.56 7.28 -14.91
N THR A 99 2.51 7.49 -15.82
CA THR A 99 3.96 7.47 -15.51
C THR A 99 4.41 8.66 -14.66
N ARG A 100 3.57 9.69 -14.45
CA ARG A 100 3.86 10.86 -13.60
C ARG A 100 3.02 10.89 -12.33
N MET A 101 1.89 10.19 -12.29
CA MET A 101 0.99 10.13 -11.13
C MET A 101 1.65 9.48 -9.92
N ALA A 102 1.26 9.96 -8.73
CA ALA A 102 1.43 9.21 -7.50
C ALA A 102 0.48 8.00 -7.47
N THR A 103 0.81 6.96 -6.70
CA THR A 103 -0.04 5.75 -6.59
C THR A 103 -1.45 6.11 -6.13
N GLY A 104 -1.60 6.99 -5.14
CA GLY A 104 -2.92 7.43 -4.68
C GLY A 104 -3.76 8.13 -5.76
N GLN A 105 -3.13 8.84 -6.71
CA GLN A 105 -3.84 9.43 -7.85
C GLN A 105 -4.28 8.35 -8.85
N GLN A 106 -3.47 7.30 -9.05
CA GLN A 106 -3.84 6.16 -9.88
C GLN A 106 -5.08 5.43 -9.31
N ALA A 107 -5.09 5.20 -7.99
CA ALA A 107 -6.24 4.64 -7.27
C ALA A 107 -7.49 5.54 -7.38
N GLU A 108 -7.34 6.85 -7.16
CA GLU A 108 -8.45 7.80 -7.31
C GLU A 108 -9.04 7.79 -8.72
N TRP A 109 -8.22 7.80 -9.78
CA TRP A 109 -8.73 7.75 -11.15
C TRP A 109 -9.39 6.42 -11.52
N TYR A 110 -8.88 5.31 -11.00
CA TYR A 110 -9.56 4.01 -11.12
C TYR A 110 -10.97 4.07 -10.51
N LEU A 111 -11.11 4.63 -9.31
CA LEU A 111 -12.41 4.79 -8.66
C LEU A 111 -13.33 5.76 -9.38
N VAL A 112 -12.80 6.86 -9.92
CA VAL A 112 -13.60 7.78 -10.75
C VAL A 112 -14.18 7.04 -11.96
N ARG A 113 -13.40 6.18 -12.62
CA ARG A 113 -13.90 5.35 -13.72
C ARG A 113 -14.95 4.37 -13.23
N LYS A 114 -14.69 3.65 -12.14
CA LYS A 114 -15.63 2.69 -11.55
C LYS A 114 -16.94 3.34 -11.13
N ALA A 115 -16.91 4.52 -10.53
CA ALA A 115 -18.10 5.25 -10.14
C ALA A 115 -19.01 5.53 -11.34
N TYR A 116 -18.43 5.90 -12.49
CA TYR A 116 -19.20 6.07 -13.73
C TYR A 116 -19.81 4.76 -14.25
N GLU A 117 -19.12 3.63 -14.10
CA GLU A 117 -19.62 2.30 -14.51
C GLU A 117 -20.86 1.86 -13.71
N VAL A 118 -20.99 2.31 -12.45
CA VAL A 118 -22.09 1.93 -11.54
C VAL A 118 -23.06 3.08 -11.24
N ASP A 119 -23.02 4.18 -11.99
CA ASP A 119 -23.85 5.38 -11.81
C ASP A 119 -23.74 6.03 -10.41
N GLU A 120 -22.54 5.97 -9.82
CA GLU A 120 -22.21 6.57 -8.53
C GLU A 120 -21.67 8.00 -8.68
N VAL A 121 -22.08 8.89 -7.77
CA VAL A 121 -21.64 10.28 -7.79
C VAL A 121 -20.24 10.40 -7.18
N VAL A 122 -19.30 10.93 -7.96
CA VAL A 122 -17.93 11.17 -7.49
C VAL A 122 -17.90 12.35 -6.51
N PRO A 123 -17.39 12.18 -5.27
CA PRO A 123 -17.25 13.27 -4.33
C PRO A 123 -16.27 14.35 -4.82
N ASN A 124 -16.53 15.59 -4.41
CA ASN A 124 -15.57 16.67 -4.57
C ASN A 124 -14.32 16.42 -3.74
N LYS A 125 -13.19 16.98 -4.16
CA LYS A 125 -11.98 16.92 -3.34
C LYS A 125 -12.24 17.69 -2.03
N PRO A 126 -11.91 17.11 -0.88
CA PRO A 126 -12.11 17.76 0.40
C PRO A 126 -11.31 19.07 0.45
N ASN A 127 -11.98 20.15 0.86
CA ASN A 127 -11.34 21.44 1.12
C ASN A 127 -10.95 21.52 2.61
N MET A 128 -10.02 20.65 3.05
CA MET A 128 -9.57 20.64 4.45
C MET A 128 -8.53 21.73 4.69
N THR A 129 -8.82 22.58 5.68
CA THR A 129 -7.87 23.56 6.21
C THR A 129 -7.00 22.92 7.29
N MET A 130 -5.79 23.43 7.54
CA MET A 130 -4.87 22.91 8.57
C MET A 130 -5.51 22.79 9.97
N LYS A 131 -6.52 23.63 10.26
CA LYS A 131 -7.31 23.58 11.50
C LYS A 131 -8.11 22.27 11.63
N ASN A 132 -8.80 21.84 10.56
CA ASN A 132 -9.59 20.61 10.52
C ASN A 132 -8.74 19.34 10.69
N ILE A 133 -7.43 19.44 10.41
CA ILE A 133 -6.49 18.32 10.57
C ILE A 133 -6.08 18.18 12.03
N LYS A 134 -5.79 19.28 12.72
CA LYS A 134 -5.39 19.26 14.15
C LYS A 134 -6.50 18.76 15.06
N GLU A 135 -7.76 19.09 14.75
CA GLU A 135 -8.92 18.68 15.54
C GLU A 135 -9.22 17.17 15.46
N ARG A 136 -8.75 16.47 14.41
CA ARG A 136 -9.01 15.03 14.20
C ARG A 136 -8.00 14.09 14.87
N GLY A 137 -6.89 14.62 15.41
CA GLY A 137 -5.84 13.83 16.06
C GLY A 137 -5.02 12.96 15.09
N SER A 138 -4.11 12.15 15.63
CA SER A 138 -3.30 11.19 14.86
C SER A 138 -4.00 9.83 14.76
N ASN A 139 -3.98 9.20 13.58
CA ASN A 139 -4.47 7.82 13.43
C ASN A 139 -3.51 6.85 14.12
N SER A 140 -4.03 5.97 14.97
CA SER A 140 -3.28 4.84 15.52
C SER A 140 -2.88 3.91 14.36
N GLY A 141 -1.57 3.74 14.15
CA GLY A 141 -1.01 2.92 13.06
C GLY A 141 -1.19 1.41 13.26
N GLY A 142 -0.40 0.62 12.54
CA GLY A 142 -0.33 -0.83 12.73
C GLY A 142 0.11 -1.22 14.15
N TYR A 143 -0.16 -2.45 14.55
CA TYR A 143 0.37 -2.99 15.81
C TYR A 143 1.84 -3.33 15.63
N VAL A 144 2.68 -2.91 16.57
CA VAL A 144 4.10 -3.29 16.63
C VAL A 144 4.35 -3.95 17.98
N LYS A 145 4.91 -5.16 17.94
CA LYS A 145 5.44 -5.83 19.14
C LYS A 145 6.94 -5.55 19.19
N GLU A 146 7.40 -4.98 20.30
CA GLU A 146 8.83 -4.79 20.54
C GLU A 146 9.59 -6.12 20.38
N PRO A 147 10.70 -6.15 19.62
CA PRO A 147 11.42 -7.37 19.37
C PRO A 147 12.08 -7.90 20.64
N GLU A 148 12.04 -9.21 20.87
CA GLU A 148 12.92 -9.84 21.84
C GLU A 148 14.36 -9.72 21.36
N ILE A 149 15.14 -8.82 21.97
CA ILE A 149 16.50 -8.53 21.53
C ILE A 149 17.41 -9.73 21.79
N GLY A 150 18.09 -10.20 20.75
CA GLY A 150 19.03 -11.30 20.83
C GLY A 150 19.24 -11.98 19.49
N LEU A 151 20.16 -12.96 19.46
CA LEU A 151 20.29 -13.85 18.32
C LEU A 151 19.24 -14.95 18.43
N HIS A 152 18.40 -15.08 17.41
CA HIS A 152 17.38 -16.10 17.33
C HIS A 152 17.64 -17.02 16.14
N GLU A 153 17.38 -18.31 16.34
CA GLU A 153 17.47 -19.34 15.31
C GLU A 153 16.11 -20.01 15.13
N ASN A 154 15.88 -20.63 13.96
CA ASN A 154 14.67 -21.39 13.63
C ASN A 154 13.38 -20.56 13.71
N LEU A 155 13.40 -19.38 13.09
CA LEU A 155 12.25 -18.49 13.02
C LEU A 155 11.30 -18.89 11.89
N VAL A 156 10.01 -18.77 12.17
CA VAL A 156 8.92 -18.85 11.19
C VAL A 156 8.29 -17.48 11.07
N GLN A 157 8.02 -17.05 9.84
CA GLN A 157 7.30 -15.82 9.55
C GLN A 157 5.85 -16.14 9.20
N PHE A 158 4.92 -15.55 9.94
CA PHE A 158 3.50 -15.54 9.63
C PHE A 158 3.13 -14.16 9.08
N ASP A 159 2.41 -14.12 7.96
CA ASP A 159 2.07 -12.87 7.25
C ASP A 159 0.68 -13.01 6.62
N PHE A 160 -0.18 -12.00 6.86
CA PHE A 160 -1.51 -11.94 6.27
C PHE A 160 -1.44 -11.55 4.79
N LYS A 161 -2.05 -12.38 3.94
CA LYS A 161 -2.17 -12.07 2.50
C LYS A 161 -3.07 -10.86 2.29
N SER A 162 -2.48 -9.68 2.08
CA SER A 162 -3.21 -8.44 1.83
C SER A 162 -4.21 -8.13 2.96
N LEU A 163 -3.72 -7.98 4.19
CA LEU A 163 -4.54 -7.75 5.39
C LEU A 163 -5.59 -6.66 5.17
N TYR A 164 -5.15 -5.43 4.86
CA TYR A 164 -6.07 -4.29 4.77
C TYR A 164 -7.07 -4.38 3.62
N PRO A 165 -6.69 -4.75 2.38
CA PRO A 165 -7.68 -5.01 1.34
C PRO A 165 -8.73 -6.04 1.74
N THR A 166 -8.31 -7.10 2.44
CA THR A 166 -9.21 -8.15 2.91
C THR A 166 -10.18 -7.60 3.95
N LEU A 167 -9.71 -6.78 4.90
CA LEU A 167 -10.56 -6.16 5.92
C LEU A 167 -11.56 -5.16 5.33
N ILE A 168 -11.15 -4.38 4.34
CA ILE A 168 -12.03 -3.44 3.63
C ILE A 168 -13.22 -4.20 3.03
N ILE A 169 -12.98 -5.35 2.42
CA ILE A 169 -14.03 -6.17 1.82
C ILE A 169 -14.84 -6.90 2.90
N SER A 170 -14.18 -7.63 3.80
CA SER A 170 -14.86 -8.52 4.75
C SER A 170 -15.66 -7.81 5.83
N LYS A 171 -15.32 -6.56 6.14
CA LYS A 171 -16.07 -5.70 7.08
C LYS A 171 -16.81 -4.55 6.38
N ASN A 172 -16.96 -4.64 5.05
CA ASN A 172 -17.66 -3.67 4.20
C ASN A 172 -17.30 -2.20 4.50
N ILE A 173 -16.00 -1.90 4.59
CA ILE A 173 -15.52 -0.60 5.08
C ILE A 173 -15.56 0.42 3.93
N SER A 174 -16.58 1.29 3.93
CA SER A 174 -16.74 2.37 2.96
C SER A 174 -17.49 3.58 3.54
N PRO A 175 -17.22 4.82 3.07
CA PRO A 175 -17.88 6.02 3.58
C PRO A 175 -19.40 6.05 3.36
N ASP A 176 -19.89 5.40 2.31
CA ASP A 176 -21.29 5.29 1.89
C ASP A 176 -22.12 4.32 2.74
N VAL A 177 -21.46 3.37 3.42
CA VAL A 177 -22.12 2.40 4.33
C VAL A 177 -21.80 2.66 5.80
N LEU A 178 -21.03 3.71 6.09
CA LEU A 178 -20.75 4.21 7.43
C LEU A 178 -21.99 4.91 8.00
N VAL A 179 -22.47 4.45 9.16
CA VAL A 179 -23.58 5.10 9.87
C VAL A 179 -23.08 6.37 10.54
N LYS A 180 -23.59 7.51 10.09
CA LYS A 180 -23.39 8.81 10.75
C LYS A 180 -24.41 8.96 11.86
N ASP A 181 -24.12 8.40 13.02
CA ASP A 181 -24.91 8.66 14.21
C ASP A 181 -24.71 10.13 14.63
N ASN A 182 -25.78 10.93 14.69
CA ASN A 182 -25.72 12.30 15.22
C ASN A 182 -25.27 12.33 16.70
N SER A 183 -25.24 11.18 17.38
CA SER A 183 -24.76 11.01 18.75
C SER A 183 -23.24 10.84 18.86
N SER A 184 -22.54 10.35 17.82
CA SER A 184 -21.07 10.17 17.87
C SER A 184 -20.30 11.45 17.56
N TYR A 185 -20.94 12.44 16.93
CA TYR A 185 -20.37 13.79 16.77
C TYR A 185 -20.48 14.65 18.04
N ASN A 186 -21.36 14.28 18.98
CA ASN A 186 -21.55 14.96 20.26
C ASN A 186 -20.82 14.27 21.44
N ALA A 187 -20.12 13.16 21.21
CA ALA A 187 -19.38 12.44 22.25
C ALA A 187 -17.95 12.97 22.49
N LYS A 188 -17.70 14.26 22.23
CA LYS A 188 -16.55 14.98 22.80
C LYS A 188 -16.98 16.40 23.17
N PHE A 189 -16.65 16.77 24.41
CA PHE A 189 -16.55 18.12 24.99
C PHE A 189 -17.56 18.60 26.05
N GLU A 190 -18.26 17.74 26.80
CA GLU A 190 -18.93 18.25 28.03
C GLU A 190 -18.68 17.54 29.36
N ASP A 191 -18.13 16.32 29.47
CA ASP A 191 -17.93 15.69 30.80
C ASP A 191 -16.57 15.00 31.01
N PHE A 192 -15.46 15.71 30.77
CA PHE A 192 -14.14 15.31 31.31
C PHE A 192 -13.39 16.57 31.77
N GLU A 193 -13.96 17.25 32.78
CA GLU A 193 -13.17 18.09 33.67
C GLU A 193 -12.52 17.18 34.73
N ASP A 194 -11.21 17.36 34.88
CA ASP A 194 -10.36 16.93 36.00
C ASP A 194 -10.33 15.44 36.34
N TYR A 195 -9.40 14.70 35.72
CA TYR A 195 -8.57 13.76 36.48
C TYR A 195 -7.13 13.77 35.94
N GLU A 196 -6.26 14.42 36.71
CA GLU A 196 -4.82 14.25 36.64
C GLU A 196 -4.45 12.77 36.93
N THR A 197 -3.52 12.25 36.12
CA THR A 197 -2.59 11.14 36.42
C THR A 197 -3.18 9.75 36.72
N GLY A 198 -2.87 8.78 35.84
CA GLY A 198 -3.06 7.35 36.14
C GLY A 198 -3.13 6.46 34.90
N TYR A 199 -2.04 6.36 34.12
CA TYR A 199 -1.82 5.15 33.33
C TYR A 199 -1.54 4.04 34.34
N ASP A 200 -2.53 3.19 34.66
CA ASP A 200 -2.35 1.83 35.23
C ASP A 200 -3.67 1.07 35.55
N GLU A 201 -4.87 1.59 35.28
CA GLU A 201 -6.14 0.87 35.62
C GLU A 201 -7.18 0.80 34.48
N ILE A 202 -6.78 0.43 33.26
CA ILE A 202 -7.72 -0.04 32.20
C ILE A 202 -7.44 -1.50 31.79
N ASP A 203 -6.71 -2.25 32.62
CA ASP A 203 -6.42 -3.68 32.38
C ASP A 203 -7.42 -4.65 33.03
N ASN A 204 -8.52 -4.16 33.62
CA ASN A 204 -9.47 -5.01 34.38
C ASN A 204 -10.95 -4.87 34.01
N LEU A 205 -11.28 -4.40 32.81
CA LEU A 205 -12.57 -4.74 32.20
C LEU A 205 -12.40 -6.07 31.48
N LYS A 206 -12.99 -7.13 32.03
CA LYS A 206 -12.90 -8.51 31.55
C LYS A 206 -13.02 -8.57 30.01
N GLU A 207 -11.93 -8.95 29.35
CA GLU A 207 -11.83 -9.16 27.89
C GLU A 207 -12.91 -10.11 27.34
N GLU A 208 -13.53 -10.93 28.18
CA GLU A 208 -14.54 -11.92 27.80
C GLU A 208 -15.93 -11.33 27.48
N GLU A 209 -16.30 -10.16 28.03
CA GLU A 209 -17.60 -9.51 27.73
C GLU A 209 -17.53 -8.55 26.53
N ILE A 210 -16.34 -8.07 26.16
CA ILE A 210 -16.15 -7.16 25.01
C ILE A 210 -15.90 -7.96 23.72
N SER A 211 -15.25 -9.13 23.82
CA SER A 211 -14.93 -10.01 22.68
C SER A 211 -16.17 -10.65 22.04
N SER A 212 -17.22 -10.92 22.83
CA SER A 212 -18.43 -11.60 22.36
C SER A 212 -19.51 -10.64 21.80
N ALA A 213 -19.44 -9.34 22.08
CA ALA A 213 -20.52 -8.39 21.77
C ALA A 213 -20.30 -7.52 20.51
N ILE A 214 -19.15 -7.60 19.82
CA ILE A 214 -18.77 -6.64 18.77
C ILE A 214 -19.09 -7.13 17.33
N ASP A 215 -19.36 -8.43 17.12
CA ASP A 215 -19.80 -8.99 15.81
C ASP A 215 -21.27 -9.49 15.83
N ASP A 216 -21.99 -9.30 16.94
CA ASP A 216 -23.33 -9.87 17.20
C ASP A 216 -24.51 -8.98 16.75
N ASP A 217 -24.23 -7.86 16.09
CA ASP A 217 -25.28 -7.06 15.44
C ASP A 217 -25.60 -7.68 14.07
N GLU A 218 -26.86 -8.07 13.82
CA GLU A 218 -27.26 -8.70 12.57
C GLU A 218 -27.06 -7.77 11.35
N GLU A 219 -27.13 -6.45 11.54
CA GLU A 219 -27.15 -5.45 10.47
C GLU A 219 -25.80 -4.75 10.25
N TYR A 220 -24.95 -4.65 11.29
CA TYR A 220 -23.71 -3.85 11.25
C TYR A 220 -22.44 -4.63 11.61
N TYR A 221 -21.32 -4.25 11.00
CA TYR A 221 -19.98 -4.50 11.52
C TYR A 221 -19.56 -3.32 12.40
N ILE A 222 -19.12 -3.61 13.64
CA ILE A 222 -18.71 -2.59 14.60
C ILE A 222 -17.18 -2.61 14.72
N SER A 223 -16.54 -1.47 14.43
CA SER A 223 -15.08 -1.37 14.50
C SER A 223 -14.62 -1.49 15.96
N PRO A 224 -13.55 -2.24 16.26
CA PRO A 224 -12.95 -2.23 17.59
C PRO A 224 -12.37 -0.84 17.91
N GLU A 225 -12.19 -0.56 19.20
CA GLU A 225 -11.63 0.69 19.77
C GLU A 225 -12.48 1.96 19.59
N HIS A 226 -13.14 2.14 18.44
CA HIS A 226 -13.86 3.37 18.09
C HIS A 226 -15.36 3.18 17.87
N PHE A 227 -15.83 1.92 17.78
CA PHE A 227 -17.25 1.56 17.65
C PHE A 227 -17.99 2.18 16.46
N PHE A 228 -17.27 2.53 15.38
CA PHE A 228 -17.89 2.93 14.12
C PHE A 228 -18.68 1.77 13.52
N LYS A 229 -19.89 2.06 13.03
CA LYS A 229 -20.80 1.06 12.46
C LYS A 229 -20.80 1.12 10.94
N PHE A 230 -20.53 -0.01 10.30
CA PHE A 230 -20.61 -0.18 8.85
C PHE A 230 -21.74 -1.16 8.54
N LYS A 231 -22.66 -0.80 7.66
CA LYS A 231 -23.74 -1.72 7.25
C LYS A 231 -23.15 -2.96 6.59
N LYS A 232 -23.69 -4.14 6.91
CA LYS A 232 -23.34 -5.37 6.20
C LYS A 232 -23.86 -5.37 4.77
N GLU A 233 -25.06 -4.81 4.57
CA GLU A 233 -25.72 -4.68 3.28
C GLU A 233 -26.35 -3.28 3.10
N PRO A 234 -26.32 -2.70 1.88
CA PRO A 234 -25.69 -3.21 0.66
C PRO A 234 -24.14 -3.13 0.71
N GLN A 235 -23.46 -3.84 -0.21
CA GLN A 235 -22.02 -3.72 -0.39
C GLN A 235 -21.63 -2.26 -0.73
N GLY A 236 -20.66 -1.72 -0.01
CA GLY A 236 -20.15 -0.37 -0.22
C GLY A 236 -19.34 -0.25 -1.51
N PHE A 237 -19.28 0.97 -2.05
CA PHE A 237 -18.64 1.27 -3.33
C PHE A 237 -17.16 0.86 -3.39
N ILE A 238 -16.35 1.25 -2.39
CA ILE A 238 -14.92 0.92 -2.38
C ILE A 238 -14.65 -0.58 -2.17
N PRO A 239 -15.29 -1.25 -1.20
CA PRO A 239 -15.25 -2.71 -1.07
C PRO A 239 -15.55 -3.43 -2.38
N SER A 240 -16.63 -3.04 -3.09
CA SER A 240 -17.01 -3.60 -4.38
C SER A 240 -15.92 -3.38 -5.45
N ALA A 241 -15.42 -2.15 -5.60
CA ALA A 241 -14.37 -1.83 -6.56
C ALA A 241 -13.03 -2.54 -6.27
N LEU A 242 -12.75 -2.85 -5.00
CA LEU A 242 -11.57 -3.58 -4.57
C LEU A 242 -11.72 -5.09 -4.79
N GLU A 243 -12.91 -5.63 -4.56
CA GLU A 243 -13.25 -7.02 -4.86
C GLU A 243 -13.07 -7.31 -6.36
N ASP A 244 -13.51 -6.42 -7.23
CA ASP A 244 -13.24 -6.46 -8.68
C ASP A 244 -11.74 -6.64 -8.99
N ILE A 245 -10.87 -5.84 -8.34
CA ILE A 245 -9.41 -5.91 -8.54
C ILE A 245 -8.87 -7.27 -8.10
N LEU A 246 -9.30 -7.76 -6.93
CA LEU A 246 -8.80 -9.01 -6.37
C LEU A 246 -9.28 -10.23 -7.17
N ASN A 247 -10.52 -10.22 -7.63
CA ASN A 247 -11.09 -11.27 -8.48
C ASN A 247 -10.36 -11.35 -9.82
N GLU A 248 -10.15 -10.21 -10.48
CA GLU A 248 -9.37 -10.15 -11.72
C GLU A 248 -7.93 -10.65 -11.47
N ARG A 249 -7.32 -10.24 -10.36
CA ARG A 249 -5.97 -10.69 -9.99
C ARG A 249 -5.91 -12.20 -9.78
N PHE A 250 -6.92 -12.78 -9.15
CA PHE A 250 -7.02 -14.23 -8.96
C PHE A 250 -7.13 -14.95 -10.30
N ALA A 251 -7.99 -14.46 -11.21
CA ALA A 251 -8.13 -15.00 -12.55
C ALA A 251 -6.81 -14.95 -13.35
N VAL A 252 -6.12 -13.80 -13.33
CA VAL A 252 -4.80 -13.64 -13.97
C VAL A 252 -3.77 -14.61 -13.39
N LYS A 253 -3.71 -14.75 -12.05
CA LYS A 253 -2.78 -15.70 -11.41
C LYS A 253 -3.06 -17.14 -11.79
N ASN A 254 -4.33 -17.52 -11.95
CA ASN A 254 -4.69 -18.88 -12.38
C ASN A 254 -4.25 -19.13 -13.82
N ARG A 255 -4.49 -18.16 -14.73
CA ARG A 255 -3.97 -18.22 -16.10
C ARG A 255 -2.45 -18.29 -16.15
N MET A 256 -1.77 -17.54 -15.29
CA MET A 256 -0.31 -17.52 -15.18
C MET A 256 0.26 -18.87 -14.74
N LYS A 257 -0.43 -19.57 -13.82
CA LYS A 257 -0.06 -20.92 -13.38
C LYS A 257 -0.31 -21.98 -14.45
N ALA A 258 -1.34 -21.79 -15.28
CA ALA A 258 -1.74 -22.74 -16.32
C ALA A 258 -0.94 -22.63 -17.62
N THR A 259 -0.19 -21.55 -17.82
CA THR A 259 0.61 -21.35 -19.04
C THR A 259 2.06 -21.79 -18.86
N ASP A 260 2.56 -22.52 -19.85
CA ASP A 260 3.99 -22.87 -19.99
C ASP A 260 4.74 -21.90 -20.93
N ASP A 261 4.02 -21.08 -21.71
CA ASP A 261 4.63 -20.05 -22.56
C ASP A 261 5.31 -18.97 -21.69
N PRO A 262 6.65 -18.81 -21.78
CA PRO A 262 7.39 -17.85 -20.95
C PRO A 262 7.04 -16.39 -21.26
N ILE A 263 6.70 -16.05 -22.51
CA ILE A 263 6.36 -14.68 -22.90
C ILE A 263 4.99 -14.32 -22.31
N LEU A 264 4.01 -15.20 -22.49
CA LEU A 264 2.69 -15.03 -21.90
C LEU A 264 2.76 -15.00 -20.37
N ARG A 265 3.58 -15.86 -19.76
CA ARG A 265 3.79 -15.87 -18.31
C ARG A 265 4.36 -14.55 -17.81
N LYS A 266 5.37 -13.97 -18.49
CA LYS A 266 5.91 -12.63 -18.15
C LYS A 266 4.82 -11.57 -18.24
N SER A 267 4.00 -11.57 -19.31
CA SER A 267 2.90 -10.62 -19.45
C SER A 267 1.84 -10.74 -18.35
N LEU A 268 1.43 -11.96 -17.99
CA LEU A 268 0.46 -12.20 -16.91
C LEU A 268 1.03 -11.84 -15.54
N ASP A 269 2.33 -12.01 -15.33
CA ASP A 269 2.97 -11.57 -14.09
C ASP A 269 2.92 -10.04 -13.96
N VAL A 270 3.22 -9.31 -15.04
CA VAL A 270 3.09 -7.84 -15.06
C VAL A 270 1.65 -7.41 -14.75
N GLN A 271 0.64 -8.09 -15.30
CA GLN A 271 -0.78 -7.83 -15.02
C GLN A 271 -1.12 -8.04 -13.53
N GLN A 272 -0.74 -9.18 -12.93
CA GLN A 272 -1.04 -9.41 -11.51
C GLN A 272 -0.28 -8.45 -10.58
N GLN A 273 0.93 -8.02 -10.97
CA GLN A 273 1.68 -7.01 -10.24
C GLN A 273 0.98 -5.64 -10.27
N ALA A 274 0.42 -5.24 -11.41
CA ALA A 274 -0.35 -4.00 -11.54
C ALA A 274 -1.58 -3.99 -10.62
N LEU A 275 -2.35 -5.08 -10.65
CA LEU A 275 -3.53 -5.25 -9.79
C LEU A 275 -3.14 -5.29 -8.30
N LYS A 276 -2.05 -6.00 -7.94
CA LYS A 276 -1.52 -6.02 -6.56
C LYS A 276 -1.20 -4.61 -6.08
N ARG A 277 -0.48 -3.83 -6.91
CA ARG A 277 -0.08 -2.46 -6.58
C ARG A 277 -1.28 -1.55 -6.37
N LEU A 278 -2.30 -1.68 -7.21
CA LEU A 278 -3.53 -0.89 -7.09
C LEU A 278 -4.29 -1.25 -5.80
N ALA A 279 -4.50 -2.55 -5.53
CA ALA A 279 -5.16 -3.02 -4.31
C ALA A 279 -4.45 -2.58 -3.03
N ASN A 280 -3.12 -2.68 -2.97
CA ASN A 280 -2.36 -2.23 -1.80
C ASN A 280 -2.44 -0.71 -1.59
N THR A 281 -2.60 0.07 -2.65
CA THR A 281 -2.74 1.52 -2.58
C THR A 281 -4.10 1.94 -2.03
N MET A 282 -5.16 1.19 -2.33
CA MET A 282 -6.55 1.50 -1.94
C MET A 282 -6.76 1.60 -0.42
N TYR A 283 -5.98 0.89 0.39
CA TYR A 283 -5.94 1.09 1.84
C TYR A 283 -5.39 2.48 2.21
N GLY A 284 -4.21 2.81 1.71
CA GLY A 284 -3.45 3.98 2.15
C GLY A 284 -4.12 5.30 1.79
N VAL A 285 -5.04 5.30 0.83
CA VAL A 285 -5.74 6.52 0.39
C VAL A 285 -6.87 6.95 1.33
N TYR A 286 -7.43 6.06 2.17
CA TYR A 286 -8.45 6.48 3.15
C TYR A 286 -7.93 7.52 4.15
N GLY A 287 -6.66 7.39 4.56
CA GLY A 287 -5.98 8.36 5.41
C GLY A 287 -5.46 9.61 4.67
N PHE A 288 -5.55 9.64 3.33
CA PHE A 288 -5.03 10.76 2.55
C PHE A 288 -6.05 11.90 2.48
N LEU A 289 -5.72 13.01 3.13
CA LEU A 289 -6.60 14.17 3.30
C LEU A 289 -7.13 14.81 2.01
N ARG A 290 -6.53 14.55 0.85
CA ARG A 290 -6.99 15.10 -0.44
C ARG A 290 -7.70 14.06 -1.32
N PHE A 291 -7.89 12.85 -0.81
CA PHE A 291 -8.62 11.79 -1.48
C PHE A 291 -10.12 12.14 -1.54
N ARG A 292 -10.77 11.88 -2.67
CA ARG A 292 -12.21 12.19 -2.85
C ARG A 292 -13.11 11.42 -1.89
N TRP A 293 -12.86 10.12 -1.71
CA TRP A 293 -13.56 9.27 -0.75
C TRP A 293 -12.83 9.21 0.61
N TYR A 294 -12.19 10.31 1.00
CA TYR A 294 -11.52 10.41 2.29
C TYR A 294 -12.50 10.13 3.43
N SER A 295 -12.12 9.22 4.33
CA SER A 295 -12.81 8.97 5.60
C SER A 295 -11.78 8.57 6.65
N PHE A 296 -11.73 9.36 7.72
CA PHE A 296 -10.83 9.10 8.84
C PHE A 296 -11.31 7.89 9.65
N GLU A 297 -12.62 7.75 9.77
CA GLU A 297 -13.34 6.68 10.45
C GLU A 297 -13.05 5.33 9.77
N CYS A 298 -13.07 5.28 8.43
CA CYS A 298 -12.65 4.10 7.67
C CYS A 298 -11.17 3.77 7.94
N ALA A 299 -10.29 4.77 7.89
CA ALA A 299 -8.86 4.57 8.12
C ALA A 299 -8.55 4.05 9.54
N GLN A 300 -9.26 4.56 10.56
CA GLN A 300 -9.15 4.10 11.95
C GLN A 300 -9.72 2.69 12.13
N SER A 301 -10.85 2.39 11.51
CA SER A 301 -11.49 1.08 11.61
C SER A 301 -10.62 -0.02 11.00
N ILE A 302 -10.00 0.25 9.85
CA ILE A 302 -9.07 -0.70 9.20
C ILE A 302 -7.88 -0.99 10.10
N THR A 303 -7.26 0.04 10.71
CA THR A 303 -6.11 -0.18 11.59
C THR A 303 -6.53 -0.90 12.88
N ALA A 304 -7.68 -0.56 13.46
CA ALA A 304 -8.20 -1.21 14.66
C ALA A 304 -8.48 -2.72 14.43
N TRP A 305 -9.20 -3.08 13.36
CA TRP A 305 -9.37 -4.49 13.00
C TRP A 305 -8.04 -5.16 12.68
N GLY A 306 -7.12 -4.48 12.00
CA GLY A 306 -5.77 -5.00 11.74
C GLY A 306 -5.04 -5.38 13.03
N ARG A 307 -5.05 -4.50 14.04
CA ARG A 307 -4.48 -4.75 15.38
C ARG A 307 -5.16 -5.91 16.09
N GLN A 308 -6.49 -5.99 16.02
CA GLN A 308 -7.25 -7.10 16.61
C GLN A 308 -6.85 -8.44 15.98
N HIS A 309 -6.79 -8.52 14.65
CA HIS A 309 -6.48 -9.74 13.92
C HIS A 309 -5.04 -10.22 14.14
N ILE A 310 -4.05 -9.33 14.14
CA ILE A 310 -2.65 -9.73 14.39
C ILE A 310 -2.45 -10.19 15.84
N LYS A 311 -3.07 -9.53 16.82
CA LYS A 311 -3.05 -9.98 18.23
C LYS A 311 -3.70 -11.35 18.38
N LYS A 312 -4.86 -11.56 17.75
CA LYS A 312 -5.55 -12.85 17.75
C LYS A 312 -4.69 -13.94 17.11
N ALA A 313 -4.09 -13.69 15.94
CA ALA A 313 -3.24 -14.65 15.26
C ALA A 313 -2.00 -15.04 16.07
N MET A 314 -1.36 -14.10 16.76
CA MET A 314 -0.26 -14.42 17.68
C MET A 314 -0.73 -15.29 18.84
N LYS A 315 -1.87 -14.96 19.46
CA LYS A 315 -2.45 -15.73 20.57
C LYS A 315 -2.82 -17.16 20.14
N GLU A 316 -3.43 -17.31 18.97
CA GLU A 316 -3.74 -18.63 18.40
C GLU A 316 -2.46 -19.41 18.08
N ALA A 317 -1.42 -18.75 17.58
CA ALA A 317 -0.14 -19.40 17.29
C ALA A 317 0.54 -19.97 18.55
N GLU A 318 0.37 -19.31 19.71
CA GLU A 318 0.85 -19.81 21.00
C GLU A 318 0.25 -21.18 21.34
N ASP A 319 -1.03 -21.43 21.01
CA ASP A 319 -1.68 -22.73 21.24
C ASP A 319 -1.00 -23.86 20.45
N TYR A 320 -0.39 -23.54 19.31
CA TYR A 320 0.39 -24.47 18.49
C TYR A 320 1.88 -24.55 18.89
N GLY A 321 2.27 -23.93 20.01
CA GLY A 321 3.65 -23.89 20.48
C GLY A 321 4.51 -22.86 19.74
N PHE A 322 3.93 -21.84 19.12
CA PHE A 322 4.71 -20.75 18.53
C PHE A 322 4.71 -19.51 19.44
N LYS A 323 5.89 -19.09 19.86
CA LYS A 323 6.07 -17.85 20.62
C LYS A 323 6.41 -16.70 19.68
N ALA A 324 5.56 -15.69 19.57
CA ALA A 324 5.85 -14.50 18.79
C ALA A 324 7.01 -13.70 19.43
N ILE A 325 8.04 -13.39 18.64
CA ILE A 325 9.24 -12.67 19.09
C ILE A 325 9.29 -11.22 18.59
N TYR A 326 8.59 -10.92 17.48
CA TYR A 326 8.51 -9.61 16.86
C TYR A 326 7.28 -9.58 15.97
N ALA A 327 6.59 -8.44 15.90
CA ALA A 327 5.45 -8.24 15.01
C ALA A 327 5.47 -6.83 14.45
N ASP A 328 5.14 -6.70 13.17
CA ASP A 328 4.97 -5.43 12.47
C ASP A 328 3.71 -5.51 11.60
N THR A 329 2.69 -4.79 12.03
CA THR A 329 1.46 -4.48 11.30
C THR A 329 0.63 -5.70 10.88
N ASP A 330 1.05 -6.42 9.85
CA ASP A 330 0.36 -7.54 9.20
C ASP A 330 1.14 -8.85 9.23
N GLY A 331 2.30 -8.88 9.88
CA GLY A 331 3.08 -10.10 10.07
C GLY A 331 3.80 -10.16 11.41
N PHE A 332 4.19 -11.38 11.79
CA PHE A 332 5.01 -11.61 12.97
C PHE A 332 5.98 -12.76 12.76
N TYR A 333 7.14 -12.64 13.41
CA TYR A 333 8.11 -13.72 13.53
C TYR A 333 7.85 -14.46 14.83
N ALA A 334 7.91 -15.79 14.76
CA ALA A 334 7.74 -16.65 15.90
C ALA A 334 8.78 -17.77 15.94
N LYS A 335 9.07 -18.23 17.14
CA LYS A 335 9.91 -19.40 17.40
C LYS A 335 9.02 -20.55 17.83
N TYR A 336 9.31 -21.75 17.33
CA TYR A 336 8.65 -22.96 17.81
C TYR A 336 9.24 -23.39 19.17
N VAL A 337 8.38 -23.48 20.18
CA VAL A 337 8.66 -23.84 21.58
C VAL A 337 7.68 -24.96 21.94
N PRO A 338 8.08 -26.25 21.77
CA PRO A 338 7.19 -27.39 21.95
C PRO A 338 6.49 -27.43 23.31
N GLU A 339 7.15 -26.91 24.35
CA GLU A 339 6.66 -26.88 25.73
C GLU A 339 5.45 -25.96 25.94
N MET A 340 5.18 -25.03 25.01
CA MET A 340 4.04 -24.12 25.07
C MET A 340 2.78 -24.68 24.41
N LYS A 341 2.88 -25.78 23.67
CA LYS A 341 1.76 -26.34 22.92
C LYS A 341 0.67 -26.83 23.89
N LYS A 342 -0.57 -26.36 23.71
CA LYS A 342 -1.72 -26.85 24.47
C LYS A 342 -2.20 -28.19 23.88
N GLU A 343 -2.60 -29.11 24.75
CA GLU A 343 -3.09 -30.46 24.37
C GLU A 343 -4.38 -30.43 23.54
#